data_AF-F4H8T6-F1
#
_entry.id   AF-F4H8T6-F1
#
_cell.length_a   1.000
_cell.length_b   1.000
_cell.length_c   1.000
_cell.angle_alpha   90.00
_cell.angle_beta   90.00
_cell.angle_gamma   90.00
#
_symmetry.space_group_name_H-M   'P 1'
#
loop_
_entity.id
_entity.type
_entity.pdbx_description
1 polymer ?
#
loop_
_entity_poly.entity_id
_entity_poly.type
_entity_poly.pdbx_seq_one_letter_code
_entity_poly.pdbx_strand_id
1 'polypeptide(L)' 'MQKINKILVVGATGSIGQYVVTEALNKGYQVRALVRTPNKTRLKGLK' A
#
# COMPACT_ATOMS: atom_id res chain seq x y z
N MET A 1 4.50 19.70 -15.62
CA MET A 1 3.55 19.00 -14.72
C MET A 1 4.33 17.95 -13.94
N GLN A 2 4.29 17.95 -12.61
CA GLN A 2 4.87 16.85 -11.83
C GLN A 2 3.95 15.62 -11.93
N LYS A 3 4.53 14.45 -12.23
CA LYS A 3 3.77 13.22 -12.45
C LYS A 3 3.16 12.74 -11.13
N ILE A 4 1.85 12.48 -11.11
CA ILE A 4 1.19 11.93 -9.94
C ILE A 4 1.59 10.46 -9.80
N ASN A 5 2.41 10.16 -8.79
CA ASN A 5 2.88 8.80 -8.48
C ASN A 5 2.19 8.24 -7.22
N LYS A 6 1.01 8.76 -6.84
CA LYS A 6 0.25 8.29 -5.68
C LYS A 6 -0.77 7.21 -6.06
N ILE A 7 -0.80 6.12 -5.30
CA ILE A 7 -1.73 4.98 -5.50
C ILE A 7 -2.46 4.70 -4.18
N LEU A 8 -3.77 4.50 -4.25
CA LEU A 8 -4.58 3.96 -3.15
C LEU A 8 -4.79 2.46 -3.39
N VAL A 9 -4.43 1.63 -2.40
CA VAL A 9 -4.73 0.19 -2.42
C VAL A 9 -5.80 -0.13 -1.39
N VAL A 10 -6.96 -0.59 -1.87
CA VAL A 10 -8.03 -1.15 -1.05
C VAL A 10 -7.84 -2.66 -0.89
N GLY A 11 -8.31 -3.23 0.23
CA GLY A 11 -8.04 -4.65 0.52
C GLY A 11 -6.55 -4.93 0.71
N ALA A 12 -5.78 -3.93 1.18
CA ALA A 12 -4.31 -3.99 1.27
C ALA A 12 -3.79 -5.14 2.14
N THR A 13 -4.61 -5.69 3.04
CA THR A 13 -4.27 -6.85 3.88
C THR A 13 -4.72 -8.19 3.31
N GLY A 14 -5.39 -8.20 2.16
CA GLY A 14 -5.89 -9.41 1.51
C GLY A 14 -4.77 -10.22 0.87
N SER A 15 -5.12 -11.42 0.37
CA SER A 15 -4.19 -12.36 -0.28
C SER A 15 -3.34 -11.69 -1.36
N ILE A 16 -3.97 -10.85 -2.20
CA ILE A 16 -3.31 -10.15 -3.31
C ILE A 16 -2.84 -8.75 -2.88
N GLY A 17 -3.67 -8.00 -2.15
CA GLY A 17 -3.42 -6.59 -1.84
C GLY A 17 -2.09 -6.33 -1.14
N GLN A 18 -1.64 -7.26 -0.30
CA GLN A 18 -0.34 -7.15 0.38
C GLN A 18 0.84 -7.12 -0.61
N TYR A 19 0.78 -7.93 -1.67
CA TYR A 19 1.84 -7.98 -2.68
C TYR A 19 1.80 -6.75 -3.58
N VAL A 20 0.60 -6.27 -3.89
CA VAL A 20 0.42 -5.02 -4.67
C VAL A 20 1.05 -3.83 -3.95
N VAL A 21 0.84 -3.71 -2.63
CA VAL A 21 1.44 -2.63 -1.84
C VAL A 21 2.96 -2.72 -1.86
N THR A 22 3.53 -3.90 -1.61
CA THR A 22 4.98 -4.12 -1.64
C THR A 22 5.59 -3.76 -3.00
N GLU A 23 5.01 -4.27 -4.09
CA GLU A 23 5.52 -4.01 -5.44
C GLU A 23 5.37 -2.55 -5.87
N ALA A 24 4.28 -1.89 -5.50
CA ALA A 24 4.11 -0.48 -5.79
C ALA A 24 5.16 0.38 -5.05
N LEU A 25 5.48 0.05 -3.79
CA LEU A 25 6.57 0.72 -3.08
C LEU A 25 7.93 0.44 -3.71
N ASN A 26 8.22 -0.81 -4.09
CA ASN A 26 9.47 -1.20 -4.75
C ASN A 26 9.67 -0.44 -6.07
N LYS A 27 8.58 -0.09 -6.77
CA LYS A 27 8.59 0.71 -8.00
C LYS A 27 8.64 2.23 -7.77
N GLY A 28 8.72 2.67 -6.52
CA GLY A 28 8.84 4.09 -6.16
C GLY A 28 7.52 4.87 -6.19
N TYR A 29 6.38 4.19 -6.18
CA TYR A 29 5.09 4.84 -6.01
C TYR A 29 4.88 5.26 -4.55
N GLN A 30 4.19 6.37 -4.33
CA GLN A 30 3.67 6.74 -3.03
C GLN A 30 2.37 5.98 -2.79
N VAL A 31 2.38 5.03 -1.85
CA VAL A 31 1.24 4.14 -1.63
C VAL A 31 0.47 4.54 -0.37
N ARG A 32 -0.85 4.65 -0.49
CA ARG A 32 -1.78 4.73 0.63
C ARG A 32 -2.54 3.40 0.71
N ALA A 33 -2.37 2.67 1.80
CA ALA A 33 -3.07 1.41 2.03
C ALA A 33 -4.32 1.65 2.90
N LEU A 34 -5.50 1.29 2.40
CA LEU A 34 -6.73 1.32 3.20
C LEU A 34 -6.88 0.00 3.94
N VAL A 35 -6.93 0.08 5.27
CA VAL A 35 -7.03 -1.07 6.16
C VAL A 35 -8.15 -0.85 7.18
N ARG A 36 -8.89 -1.92 7.53
CA ARG A 36 -9.99 -1.84 8.49
C ARG A 36 -9.50 -1.61 9.93
N THR A 37 -8.42 -2.29 10.32
CA THR A 37 -7.86 -2.21 11.68
C THR A 37 -6.34 -2.14 11.61
N PRO A 38 -5.74 -0.94 11.58
CA PRO A 38 -4.30 -0.73 11.37
C PRO A 38 -3.41 -1.56 12.31
N ASN A 39 -3.80 -1.65 13.58
CA ASN A 39 -3.02 -2.33 14.63
C ASN A 39 -2.95 -3.85 14.50
N LYS A 40 -3.81 -4.46 13.68
CA LYS A 40 -3.85 -5.91 13.42
C LYS A 40 -3.25 -6.30 12.07
N THR A 41 -2.73 -5.35 11.31
CA THR A 41 -2.18 -5.64 9.97
C THR A 41 -0.71 -6.04 10.06
N ARG A 42 -0.27 -6.86 9.10
CA ARG A 42 1.16 -7.23 8.93
C ARG A 42 1.96 -6.15 8.20
N LEU A 43 1.29 -5.08 7.76
CA LEU A 43 1.85 -3.94 7.03
C LEU A 43 2.50 -2.88 7.97
N LYS A 44 2.86 -3.27 9.21
CA LYS A 44 3.52 -2.42 10.21
C LYS A 44 4.96 -2.14 9.78
N GLY A 45 5.16 -1.13 8.95
CA GLY A 45 6.49 -0.79 8.44
C GLY A 45 6.46 0.06 7.17
N LEU A 46 5.30 0.20 6.53
CA LEU A 46 5.11 1.16 5.44
C LEU A 46 5.10 2.57 6.06
N LYS A 47 6.18 3.33 5.86
CA LYS A 47 6.24 4.76 6.15
C LYS A 47 6.02 5.55 4.87
#